data_AF-K9V6D9-F1
#
_entry.id   AF-K9V6D9-F1
#
_cell.length_a   1.000
_cell.length_b   1.000
_cell.length_c   1.000
_cell.angle_alpha   90.00
_cell.angle_beta   90.00
_cell.angle_gamma   90.00
#
_symmetry.space_group_name_H-M   'P 1'
#
loop_
_entity.id
_entity.type
_entity.pdbx_description
1 polymer ?
#
loop_
_entity_poly.entity_id
_entity_poly.type
_entity_poly.pdbx_seq_one_letter_code
_entity_poly.pdbx_strand_id
1 'polypeptide(L)' 'MPIIKIPRHYVMSQDEDSITIDIPESMLSPGKKDYEKITQAKGILKDKKAAILTHLENLRQEWDE' A
#
# COMPACT_ATOMS: atom_id res chain seq x y z
N MET A 1 6.39 -22.39 4.03
CA MET A 1 6.54 -20.94 3.78
C MET A 1 7.62 -20.72 2.73
N PRO A 2 7.42 -19.84 1.75
CA PRO A 2 8.48 -19.52 0.79
C PRO A 2 9.63 -18.81 1.50
N ILE A 3 10.85 -19.29 1.29
CA ILE A 3 12.07 -18.68 1.82
C ILE A 3 12.66 -17.82 0.70
N ILE A 4 12.67 -16.50 0.90
CA ILE A 4 13.25 -15.55 -0.05
C ILE A 4 14.67 -15.22 0.44
N LYS A 5 15.67 -15.47 -0.41
CA LYS A 5 17.07 -15.14 -0.13
C LYS A 5 17.42 -13.82 -0.77
N ILE A 6 17.84 -12.84 0.03
CA ILE A 6 18.17 -11.49 -0.42
C ILE A 6 19.67 -11.27 -0.23
N PRO A 7 20.43 -10.88 -1.27
CA PRO A 7 21.84 -10.55 -1.12
C PRO A 7 22.05 -9.37 -0.15
N ARG A 8 23.04 -9.47 0.75
CA ARG A 8 23.29 -8.44 1.78
C ARG A 8 23.55 -7.04 1.24
N HIS A 9 24.12 -6.92 0.05
CA HIS A 9 24.45 -5.61 -0.54
C HIS A 9 23.22 -4.80 -0.93
N TYR A 10 22.05 -5.43 -1.03
CA TYR A 10 20.80 -4.72 -1.25
C TYR A 10 20.13 -4.28 0.05
N VAL A 11 20.53 -4.79 1.22
CA VAL A 11 19.89 -4.44 2.51
C VAL A 11 20.48 -3.13 3.04
N MET A 12 19.67 -2.08 3.09
CA MET A 12 20.07 -0.78 3.63
C MET A 12 19.87 -0.70 5.15
N SER A 13 18.75 -1.25 5.64
CA SER A 13 18.47 -1.32 7.08
C SER A 13 17.62 -2.54 7.38
N GLN A 14 17.75 -3.06 8.60
CA GLN A 14 16.97 -4.18 9.10
C GLN A 14 16.65 -3.94 10.57
N ASP A 15 15.36 -3.96 10.89
CA ASP A 15 14.81 -3.92 12.24
C ASP A 15 14.06 -5.23 12.54
N GLU A 16 13.46 -5.37 13.73
CA GLU A 16 12.66 -6.57 14.08
C GLU A 16 11.46 -6.78 13.15
N ASP A 17 10.83 -5.69 12.70
CA ASP A 17 9.59 -5.74 11.93
C ASP A 17 9.78 -5.53 10.41
N SER A 18 10.93 -5.04 9.96
CA SER A 18 11.10 -4.67 8.55
C SER A 18 12.54 -4.74 8.03
N ILE A 19 12.67 -4.93 6.71
CA ILE A 19 13.93 -4.89 5.98
C ILE A 19 13.79 -3.86 4.86
N THR A 20 14.63 -2.82 4.88
CA THR A 20 14.72 -1.82 3.82
C THR A 20 15.76 -2.24 2.81
N ILE A 21 15.37 -2.28 1.53
CA ILE A 21 16.19 -2.82 0.45
C ILE A 21 16.34 -1.76 -0.65
N ASP A 22 17.57 -1.50 -1.09
CA ASP A 22 17.87 -0.69 -2.26
C ASP A 22 17.73 -1.58 -3.51
N ILE A 23 16.67 -1.41 -4.29
CA ILE A 23 16.42 -2.23 -5.48
C ILE A 23 16.68 -1.34 -6.71
N PRO A 24 17.62 -1.72 -7.60
CA PRO A 24 17.89 -0.95 -8.81
C PRO A 24 16.65 -0.93 -9.72
N GLU A 25 16.36 0.23 -10.31
CA GLU A 25 15.14 0.43 -11.12
C GLU A 25 15.02 -0.55 -12.30
N SER A 26 16.14 -1.08 -12.80
CA SER A 26 16.17 -2.10 -13.84
C SER A 26 15.47 -3.39 -13.43
N MET A 27 15.52 -3.76 -12.13
CA MET A 27 14.80 -4.92 -11.58
C MET A 27 13.31 -4.65 -11.35
N LEU A 28 12.88 -3.38 -11.32
CA LEU A 28 11.48 -3.00 -11.21
C LEU A 28 10.75 -3.05 -12.56
N SER A 29 11.44 -3.31 -13.68
CA SER A 29 10.87 -3.22 -15.03
C SER A 29 9.66 -4.15 -15.33
N PRO A 30 9.54 -5.38 -14.80
CA PRO A 30 8.32 -6.16 -14.95
C PRO A 30 7.26 -5.84 -13.87
N GLY A 31 7.68 -5.33 -12.71
CA GLY A 31 6.81 -5.09 -11.55
C GLY A 31 6.25 -3.67 -11.42
N LYS A 32 6.85 -2.66 -12.04
CA LYS A 32 6.44 -1.23 -11.93
C LYS A 32 4.97 -1.04 -12.30
N LYS A 33 4.50 -1.72 -13.36
CA LYS A 33 3.08 -1.71 -13.76
C LYS A 33 2.16 -2.28 -12.68
N ASP A 34 2.59 -3.28 -11.93
CA ASP A 34 1.75 -3.90 -10.91
C ASP A 34 1.80 -3.13 -9.59
N TYR A 35 2.95 -2.54 -9.23
CA TYR A 35 3.06 -1.65 -8.07
C TYR A 35 2.32 -0.32 -8.26
N GLU A 36 2.32 0.26 -9.47
CA GLU A 36 1.50 1.44 -9.78
C GLU A 36 0.01 1.13 -9.70
N LYS A 37 -0.44 -0.02 -10.24
CA LYS A 37 -1.83 -0.48 -10.09
C LYS A 37 -2.23 -0.65 -8.63
N ILE A 38 -1.36 -1.25 -7.81
CA ILE A 38 -1.61 -1.42 -6.37
C ILE A 38 -1.73 -0.06 -5.68
N THR A 39 -0.88 0.90 -6.04
CA THR A 39 -0.90 2.26 -5.48
C THR A 39 -2.17 3.01 -5.87
N GLN A 40 -2.59 2.93 -7.14
CA GLN A 40 -3.84 3.51 -7.62
C GLN A 40 -5.06 2.86 -6.94
N ALA A 41 -5.09 1.53 -6.84
CA ALA A 41 -6.17 0.81 -6.17
C ALA A 41 -6.28 1.19 -4.68
N LYS A 42 -5.15 1.39 -3.99
CA LYS A 42 -5.12 1.87 -2.61
C LYS A 42 -5.71 3.29 -2.48
N GLY A 43 -5.43 4.17 -3.44
CA GLY A 43 -6.06 5.50 -3.52
C GLY A 43 -7.58 5.40 -3.64
N ILE A 44 -8.07 4.61 -4.62
CA ILE A 44 -9.50 4.39 -4.85
C ILE A 44 -10.20 3.82 -3.60
N LEU A 45 -9.57 2.87 -2.90
CA LEU A 45 -10.12 2.31 -1.66
C LEU A 45 -10.21 3.34 -0.54
N LYS A 46 -9.22 4.24 -0.44
CA LYS A 46 -9.22 5.33 0.55
C LYS A 46 -10.35 6.32 0.27
N ASP A 47 -10.56 6.68 -0.99
CA ASP A 47 -11.60 7.61 -1.40
C ASP A 47 -13.00 7.01 -1.20
N LYS A 48 -13.19 5.73 -1.52
CA LYS A 48 -14.44 5.00 -1.22
C LYS A 48 -14.72 4.92 0.27
N LYS A 49 -13.70 4.66 1.09
CA LYS A 49 -13.85 4.65 2.56
C LYS A 49 -14.32 6.02 3.06
N ALA A 50 -13.72 7.11 2.56
CA ALA A 50 -14.13 8.46 2.92
C ALA A 50 -15.59 8.74 2.53
N ALA A 51 -15.99 8.38 1.30
CA ALA A 51 -17.37 8.55 0.84
C ALA A 51 -18.39 7.77 1.68
N ILE A 52 -18.07 6.53 2.08
CA ILE A 52 -18.94 5.72 2.96
C ILE A 52 -19.08 6.37 4.34
N LEU A 53 -17.99 6.88 4.91
CA LEU A 53 -18.03 7.56 6.20
C LEU A 53 -18.85 8.84 6.15
N THR A 54 -18.71 9.65 5.10
CA THR A 54 -19.54 10.84 4.89
C THR A 54 -21.01 10.49 4.74
N HIS A 55 -21.33 9.43 3.99
CA HIS A 55 -22.71 8.99 3.83
C HIS A 55 -23.33 8.52 5.14
N LEU A 56 -22.58 7.79 5.97
CA LEU A 56 -23.00 7.37 7.31
C LEU A 56 -23.25 8.57 8.23
N GLU A 57 -22.37 9.58 8.18
CA GLU A 57 -22.53 10.80 8.99
C GLU A 57 -23.80 11.56 8.60
N ASN A 58 -24.07 11.71 7.30
CA ASN A 58 -25.27 12.37 6.81
C ASN A 58 -26.54 11.61 7.22
N LEU A 59 -26.55 10.27 7.07
CA LEU A 59 -27.67 9.42 7.51
C LEU A 59 -27.94 9.54 9.01
N ARG A 60 -26.87 9.67 9.81
CA ARG A 60 -26.99 9.87 11.25
C ARG A 60 -27.58 11.23 11.58
N GLN A 61 -27.16 12.29 10.89
CA GLN A 61 -27.73 13.63 11.07
C GLN A 61 -29.22 13.67 10.70
N GLU A 62 -29.63 12.99 9.63
CA GLU A 62 -31.05 12.86 9.24
C GLU A 62 -31.90 12.09 10.26
N TRP A 63 -31.30 11.22 11.08
CA TRP A 63 -31.99 10.48 12.13
C TRP A 63 -32.05 11.21 13.48
N ASP A 64 -31.14 12.16 13.70
CA ASP A 64 -31.08 13.00 14.90
C ASP A 64 -31.99 14.26 14.76
N GLU A 65 -32.53 14.55 13.57
CA GLU A 65 -33.63 15.51 13.29
C GLU A 65 -35.03 14.88 13.46
#